data_AF-A0A954JZD4-F1
#
_entry.id   AF-A0A954JZD4-F1
#
_cell.length_a   1.000
_cell.length_b   1.000
_cell.length_c   1.000
_cell.angle_alpha   90.00
_cell.angle_beta   90.00
_cell.angle_gamma   90.00
#
_symmetry.space_group_name_H-M   'P 1'
#
loop_
_entity.id
_entity.type
_entity.pdbx_description
1 polymer ?
#
loop_
_entity_poly.entity_id
_entity_poly.type
_entity_poly.pdbx_seq_one_letter_code
_entity_poly.pdbx_strand_id
1 'polypeptide(L)'
;MKKILGLVLYAALMFGVTAGLGMFMMKKYASPVNDHAAGDNEQDSAGNHETGHGAPGESLVRSADASAGHGTDYSLETDTRNAAGSQKDQQLPVAVRSSPMSVEEIVRMGLSLKTRDELLRQRETALKDAEGQHRLIQTDVEGAQQEVENLLAQANDQRAAIEELVARINAQKDAVSNERLAITNEKKLLQLERENLETERRELEARKTGLAQSETELQLKRRELDTERQKFDSERTRITVDGDKLVKDREKWVEEVERMNAEKQQLAAEKEAIRVERERLEQDKRLLASTPGAPPLPKPKQPLDAAASKQNLKELTEMFEGMSPEVAASTIKELSKKGETDMVVDVLVQLEQRKASAILDAIADETLVSEFLVKINSRNSLPKAAKN
;
A
#
# COMPACT_ATOMS: atom_id res chain seq x y z
N MET A 1 -28.04 -14.13 8.75
CA MET A 1 -28.13 -12.67 8.47
C MET A 1 -28.91 -11.87 9.52
N LYS A 2 -29.99 -12.37 10.14
CA LYS A 2 -30.77 -11.61 11.16
C LYS A 2 -29.99 -11.21 12.42
N LYS A 3 -28.94 -11.94 12.81
CA LYS A 3 -28.12 -11.65 14.00
C LYS A 3 -27.11 -10.50 13.80
N ILE A 4 -26.67 -10.25 12.57
CA ILE A 4 -25.71 -9.17 12.26
C ILE A 4 -26.45 -7.83 12.20
N LEU A 5 -27.68 -7.81 11.66
CA LEU A 5 -28.49 -6.60 11.59
C LEU A 5 -28.88 -6.07 12.99
N GLY A 6 -29.15 -6.97 13.94
CA GLY A 6 -29.43 -6.57 15.34
C GLY A 6 -28.23 -5.94 16.05
N LEU A 7 -27.01 -6.36 15.72
CA LEU A 7 -25.79 -5.86 16.36
C LEU A 7 -25.38 -4.49 15.78
N VAL A 8 -25.61 -4.26 14.49
CA VAL A 8 -25.39 -2.95 13.84
C VAL A 8 -26.39 -1.90 14.35
N LEU A 9 -27.65 -2.28 14.57
CA LEU A 9 -28.67 -1.36 15.09
C LEU A 9 -28.39 -0.95 16.54
N TYR A 10 -27.89 -1.88 17.37
CA TYR A 10 -27.51 -1.60 18.75
C TYR A 10 -26.27 -0.69 18.86
N ALA A 11 -25.28 -0.91 17.99
CA ALA A 11 -24.09 -0.05 17.92
C ALA A 11 -24.43 1.38 17.49
N ALA A 12 -25.33 1.55 16.51
CA ALA A 12 -25.77 2.88 16.07
C ALA A 12 -26.54 3.63 17.18
N LEU A 13 -27.36 2.93 17.97
CA LEU A 13 -28.12 3.55 19.06
C LEU A 13 -27.22 4.00 20.22
N MET A 14 -26.17 3.22 20.53
CA MET A 14 -25.23 3.55 21.60
C MET A 14 -24.23 4.66 21.23
N PHE A 15 -23.86 4.78 19.94
CA PHE A 15 -22.96 5.85 19.50
C PHE A 15 -23.68 7.19 19.26
N GLY A 16 -24.99 7.15 18.95
CA GLY A 16 -25.78 8.36 18.70
C GLY A 16 -26.04 9.22 19.95
N VAL A 17 -26.08 8.63 21.15
CA VAL A 17 -26.40 9.37 22.39
C VAL A 17 -25.19 10.17 22.91
N THR A 18 -23.96 9.73 22.65
CA THR A 18 -22.75 10.37 23.19
C THR A 18 -22.32 11.61 22.38
N ALA A 19 -22.65 11.68 21.09
CA ALA A 19 -22.31 12.83 20.25
C ALA A 19 -23.24 14.05 20.45
N GLY A 20 -24.43 13.87 21.03
CA GLY A 20 -25.43 14.93 21.19
C GLY A 20 -25.18 15.91 22.34
N LEU A 21 -24.45 15.52 23.40
CA LEU A 21 -24.21 16.40 24.55
C LEU A 21 -22.97 17.29 24.41
N GLY A 22 -22.02 16.98 23.52
CA GLY A 22 -20.78 17.75 23.37
C GLY A 22 -20.94 19.06 22.61
N MET A 23 -21.96 19.19 21.75
CA MET A 23 -22.09 20.33 20.83
C MET A 23 -22.83 21.55 21.41
N PHE A 24 -23.38 21.46 22.63
CA PHE A 24 -24.20 22.53 23.22
C PHE A 24 -23.44 23.48 24.17
N MET A 25 -22.20 23.16 24.58
CA MET A 25 -21.42 24.01 25.51
C MET A 25 -20.45 24.99 24.83
N MET A 26 -20.28 24.95 23.49
CA MET A 26 -19.23 25.72 22.81
C MET A 26 -19.69 26.97 22.04
N LYS A 27 -20.97 27.39 22.17
CA LYS A 27 -21.55 28.51 21.39
C LYS A 27 -21.67 29.84 22.15
N LYS A 28 -20.92 30.07 23.24
CA LYS A 28 -21.00 31.32 24.03
C LYS A 28 -19.72 32.18 24.08
N TYR A 29 -18.67 31.84 23.33
CA TYR A 29 -17.47 32.69 23.22
C TYR A 29 -17.09 32.93 21.76
N ALA A 30 -17.84 33.79 21.08
CA ALA A 30 -17.37 34.42 19.85
C ALA A 30 -17.90 35.87 19.84
N SER A 31 -17.02 36.79 20.22
CA SER A 31 -17.21 38.23 19.96
C SER A 31 -17.09 38.49 18.46
N PRO A 32 -17.86 39.46 17.91
CA PRO A 32 -17.77 39.83 16.50
C PRO A 32 -16.64 40.84 16.30
N VAL A 33 -15.70 40.56 15.40
CA VAL A 33 -14.78 41.56 14.86
C VAL A 33 -14.79 41.48 13.34
N ASN A 34 -15.44 42.48 12.78
CA ASN A 34 -15.26 43.16 11.49
C ASN A 34 -14.74 42.39 10.27
N ASP A 35 -15.63 42.37 9.28
CA ASP A 35 -15.34 42.41 7.85
C ASP A 35 -14.35 43.52 7.49
N HIS A 36 -13.32 43.18 6.71
CA HIS A 36 -12.90 43.98 5.55
C HIS A 36 -12.07 43.16 4.56
N ALA A 37 -12.64 43.05 3.34
CA ALA A 37 -12.00 43.25 2.04
C ALA A 37 -10.83 42.35 1.60
N ALA A 38 -11.16 41.45 0.66
CA ALA A 38 -10.65 41.39 -0.71
C ALA A 38 -9.15 41.64 -0.99
N GLY A 39 -8.52 40.70 -1.69
CA GLY A 39 -7.31 40.95 -2.47
C GLY A 39 -6.57 39.68 -2.85
N ASP A 40 -6.89 39.14 -4.03
CA ASP A 40 -6.02 38.24 -4.79
C ASP A 40 -4.65 38.90 -5.02
N ASN A 41 -3.57 38.14 -4.81
CA ASN A 41 -2.39 38.22 -5.69
C ASN A 41 -1.42 37.06 -5.44
N GLU A 42 -1.29 36.21 -6.45
CA GLU A 42 -0.08 35.46 -6.76
C GLU A 42 1.06 36.45 -7.05
N GLN A 43 2.21 36.31 -6.39
CA GLN A 43 3.48 36.49 -7.10
C GLN A 43 4.67 35.90 -6.35
N ASP A 44 5.50 35.24 -7.15
CA ASP A 44 6.82 34.71 -6.87
C ASP A 44 7.73 35.69 -6.13
N SER A 45 8.41 35.20 -5.09
CA SER A 45 9.77 35.66 -4.80
C SER A 45 10.50 34.67 -3.91
N ALA A 46 11.34 33.85 -4.55
CA ALA A 46 12.39 33.10 -3.89
C ALA A 46 13.48 34.08 -3.42
N GLY A 47 13.27 34.63 -2.21
CA GLY A 47 14.24 35.44 -1.50
C GLY A 47 15.17 34.57 -0.66
N ASN A 48 16.37 34.32 -1.20
CA ASN A 48 17.47 33.67 -0.52
C ASN A 48 18.06 34.67 0.51
N HIS A 49 17.71 34.53 1.79
CA HIS A 49 18.31 35.27 2.91
C HIS A 49 19.05 34.28 3.81
N GLU A 50 20.34 34.04 3.50
CA GLU A 50 21.29 33.47 4.43
C GLU A 50 21.45 34.42 5.61
N THR A 51 20.91 34.02 6.75
CA THR A 51 21.08 34.70 8.02
C THR A 51 22.39 34.20 8.65
N GLY A 52 23.22 35.18 9.04
CA GLY A 52 24.57 34.96 9.51
C GLY A 52 24.66 34.07 10.75
N HIS A 53 25.51 33.06 10.64
CA HIS A 53 26.12 32.40 11.79
C HIS A 53 27.38 33.19 12.19
N GLY A 54 27.15 34.26 12.96
CA GLY A 54 28.19 34.92 13.74
C GLY A 54 28.62 34.01 14.90
N ALA A 55 29.92 33.78 14.98
CA ALA A 55 30.58 33.02 16.03
C ALA A 55 30.27 33.57 17.43
N PRO A 56 30.04 32.71 18.44
CA PRO A 56 29.90 33.16 19.82
C PRO A 56 31.26 33.61 20.36
N GLY A 57 31.28 34.83 20.87
CA GLY A 57 32.47 35.50 21.39
C GLY A 57 33.09 34.83 22.60
N GLU A 58 34.41 34.94 22.64
CA GLU A 58 35.20 35.00 23.86
C GLU A 58 34.60 36.06 24.80
N SER A 59 34.20 35.65 26.00
CA SER A 59 34.32 36.53 27.16
C SER A 59 34.25 35.73 28.46
N LEU A 60 35.28 35.96 29.26
CA LEU A 60 35.24 36.03 30.73
C LEU A 60 34.93 34.75 31.50
N VAL A 61 36.02 34.02 31.74
CA VAL A 61 36.28 33.36 33.02
C VAL A 61 36.02 34.38 34.15
N ARG A 62 34.93 34.20 34.89
CA ARG A 62 34.71 34.90 36.16
C ARG A 62 34.11 33.90 37.15
N SER A 63 35.00 33.18 37.80
CA SER A 63 34.71 32.38 38.99
C SER A 63 34.35 33.30 40.15
N ALA A 64 33.13 33.15 40.67
CA ALA A 64 32.73 33.65 41.98
C ALA A 64 31.86 32.58 42.61
N ASP A 65 32.41 31.87 43.61
CA ASP A 65 31.76 31.67 44.91
C ASP A 65 32.64 30.77 45.78
N ALA A 66 33.34 31.41 46.71
CA ALA A 66 33.73 30.79 47.97
C ALA A 66 33.71 31.89 49.02
N SER A 67 32.61 31.87 49.77
CA SER A 67 32.34 32.61 50.98
C SER A 67 33.46 32.48 52.01
N ALA A 68 34.15 33.58 52.26
CA ALA A 68 34.79 33.93 53.52
C ALA A 68 34.65 35.45 53.60
N GLY A 69 33.77 36.01 54.43
CA GLY A 69 33.81 35.79 55.87
C GLY A 69 34.86 36.73 56.43
N HIS A 70 34.40 37.68 57.25
CA HIS A 70 35.16 38.38 58.27
C HIS A 70 35.77 39.76 57.89
N GLY A 71 35.27 40.79 58.57
CA GLY A 71 36.11 41.91 59.03
C GLY A 71 36.06 43.21 58.24
N THR A 72 34.90 43.87 58.18
CA THR A 72 34.88 45.33 57.97
C THR A 72 35.34 46.00 59.25
N ASP A 73 36.63 46.26 59.32
CA ASP A 73 37.33 47.05 60.34
C ASP A 73 37.00 48.53 60.08
N TYR A 74 35.90 49.00 60.69
CA TYR A 74 35.63 50.43 60.79
C TYR A 74 36.44 50.98 61.96
N SER A 75 37.66 51.41 61.65
CA SER A 75 38.44 52.31 62.50
C SER A 75 37.74 53.67 62.57
N LEU A 76 36.71 53.77 63.42
CA LEU A 76 36.30 55.03 64.01
C LEU A 76 37.19 55.25 65.23
N GLU A 77 38.22 56.07 65.04
CA GLU A 77 38.98 56.72 66.10
C GLU A 77 37.98 57.43 67.03
N THR A 78 37.71 56.81 68.17
CA THR A 78 37.15 57.48 69.33
C THR A 78 38.21 57.49 70.42
N ASP A 79 38.83 58.66 70.53
CA ASP A 79 39.23 59.32 71.76
C ASP A 79 39.15 58.45 73.01
N THR A 80 40.25 57.76 73.30
CA THR A 80 40.56 57.35 74.66
C THR A 80 41.79 58.11 75.13
N ARG A 81 41.48 59.17 75.89
CA ARG A 81 42.15 59.52 77.15
C ARG A 81 43.66 59.28 77.17
N ASN A 82 44.41 60.33 76.93
CA ASN A 82 45.64 60.59 77.68
C ASN A 82 45.94 62.09 77.62
N ALA A 83 45.08 62.88 78.27
CA ALA A 83 45.45 64.21 78.71
C ALA A 83 46.45 64.05 79.85
N ALA A 84 47.71 63.85 79.46
CA ALA A 84 48.85 63.93 80.33
C ALA A 84 48.75 65.24 81.13
N GLY A 85 48.65 65.10 82.44
CA GLY A 85 48.73 66.18 83.40
C GLY A 85 50.05 66.91 83.22
N SER A 86 50.01 68.03 82.52
CA SER A 86 51.05 69.05 82.60
C SER A 86 50.77 69.84 83.88
N GLN A 87 51.47 69.46 84.95
CA GLN A 87 51.57 70.20 86.20
C GLN A 87 51.99 71.64 85.87
N LYS A 88 51.01 72.56 85.81
CA LYS A 88 51.29 73.97 85.98
C LYS A 88 51.47 74.22 87.46
N ASP A 89 52.72 74.44 87.84
CA ASP A 89 53.13 75.06 89.09
C ASP A 89 52.23 76.25 89.42
N GLN A 90 51.21 76.02 90.26
CA GLN A 90 50.53 77.08 90.96
C GLN A 90 51.48 77.58 92.03
N GLN A 91 52.24 78.63 91.68
CA GLN A 91 52.87 79.53 92.64
C GLN A 91 51.87 79.86 93.75
N LEU A 92 52.15 79.33 94.93
CA LEU A 92 51.48 79.67 96.17
C LEU A 92 51.54 81.20 96.34
N PRO A 93 50.40 81.91 96.49
CA PRO A 93 50.45 83.33 96.79
C PRO A 93 51.12 83.55 98.14
N VAL A 94 52.19 84.34 98.10
CA VAL A 94 52.94 84.87 99.24
C VAL A 94 51.99 85.31 100.36
N ALA A 95 52.24 84.81 101.56
CA ALA A 95 51.49 85.12 102.78
C ALA A 95 51.50 86.65 103.04
N VAL A 96 50.40 87.32 102.66
CA VAL A 96 50.12 88.69 103.07
C VAL A 96 49.77 88.64 104.55
N ARG A 97 50.61 89.28 105.36
CA ARG A 97 50.42 89.45 106.81
C ARG A 97 49.12 90.22 107.03
N SER A 98 48.26 89.74 107.92
CA SER A 98 47.00 90.38 108.29
C SER A 98 47.26 91.76 108.90
N SER A 99 47.01 92.81 108.13
CA SER A 99 46.83 94.16 108.68
C SER A 99 45.64 94.15 109.65
N PRO A 100 45.69 94.91 110.76
CA PRO A 100 44.56 95.02 111.68
C PRO A 100 43.37 95.66 110.96
N MET A 101 42.33 94.85 110.67
CA MET A 101 41.10 95.31 110.04
C MET A 101 40.37 96.33 110.92
N SER A 102 39.89 97.40 110.30
CA SER A 102 38.95 98.33 110.92
C SER A 102 37.61 97.62 111.21
N VAL A 103 36.89 98.04 112.26
CA VAL A 103 35.55 97.55 112.60
C VAL A 103 34.57 97.70 111.42
N GLU A 104 34.75 98.74 110.60
CA GLU A 104 33.95 98.97 109.39
C GLU A 104 34.23 97.93 108.29
N GLU A 105 35.47 97.44 108.24
CA GLU A 105 35.92 96.40 107.30
C GLU A 105 35.33 95.04 107.66
N ILE A 106 35.22 94.75 108.97
CA ILE A 106 34.57 93.54 109.50
C ILE A 106 33.08 93.52 109.13
N VAL A 107 32.37 94.65 109.26
CA VAL A 107 30.95 94.77 108.89
C VAL A 107 30.76 94.64 107.37
N ARG A 108 31.63 95.26 106.57
CA ARG A 108 31.63 95.12 105.11
C ARG A 108 31.91 93.68 104.69
N MET A 109 32.83 92.99 105.36
CA MET A 109 33.06 91.56 105.18
C MET A 109 31.82 90.75 105.56
N GLY A 110 31.16 91.03 106.68
CA GLY A 110 29.93 90.35 107.11
C GLY A 110 28.78 90.48 106.10
N LEU A 111 28.59 91.68 105.53
CA LEU A 111 27.63 91.90 104.44
C LEU A 111 28.03 91.17 103.15
N SER A 112 29.31 91.19 102.79
CA SER A 112 29.83 90.47 101.60
C SER A 112 29.69 88.95 101.73
N LEU A 113 29.85 88.41 102.95
CA LEU A 113 29.66 86.99 103.25
C LEU A 113 28.19 86.62 103.13
N LYS A 114 27.28 87.43 103.64
CA LYS A 114 25.84 87.20 103.48
C LYS A 114 25.40 87.23 102.01
N THR A 115 25.91 88.18 101.21
CA THR A 115 25.66 88.22 99.76
C THR A 115 26.25 87.00 99.05
N ARG A 116 27.44 86.53 99.49
CA ARG A 116 28.06 85.31 98.96
C ARG A 116 27.26 84.07 99.32
N ASP A 117 26.74 83.96 100.53
CA ASP A 117 25.92 82.83 100.98
C ASP A 117 24.58 82.78 100.23
N GLU A 118 23.96 83.94 100.00
CA GLU A 118 22.74 84.03 99.18
C GLU A 118 23.02 83.62 97.73
N LEU A 119 24.13 84.08 97.15
CA LEU A 119 24.57 83.67 95.81
C LEU A 119 24.92 82.18 95.74
N LEU A 120 25.51 81.61 96.79
CA LEU A 120 25.78 80.18 96.89
C LEU A 120 24.49 79.37 96.97
N ARG A 121 23.50 79.83 97.76
CA ARG A 121 22.17 79.21 97.79
C ARG A 121 21.48 79.24 96.44
N GLN A 122 21.49 80.39 95.76
CA GLN A 122 20.93 80.54 94.41
C GLN A 122 21.64 79.64 93.40
N ARG A 123 22.96 79.51 93.50
CA ARG A 123 23.74 78.59 92.67
C ARG A 123 23.40 77.14 92.99
N GLU A 124 23.24 76.78 94.26
CA GLU A 124 22.88 75.42 94.68
C GLU A 124 21.46 75.05 94.20
N THR A 125 20.49 75.96 94.29
CA THR A 125 19.15 75.73 93.74
C THR A 125 19.18 75.61 92.22
N ALA A 126 19.91 76.50 91.52
CA ALA A 126 20.06 76.42 90.07
C ALA A 126 20.77 75.14 89.61
N LEU A 127 21.76 74.66 90.38
CA LEU A 127 22.43 73.38 90.12
C LEU A 127 21.47 72.20 90.34
N LYS A 128 20.67 72.20 91.41
CA LYS A 128 19.65 71.16 91.64
C LYS A 128 18.60 71.14 90.53
N ASP A 129 18.15 72.30 90.07
CA ASP A 129 17.20 72.41 88.97
C ASP A 129 17.82 71.89 87.65
N ALA A 130 19.07 72.25 87.37
CA ALA A 130 19.82 71.75 86.22
C ALA A 130 20.06 70.24 86.30
N GLU A 131 20.41 69.70 87.47
CA GLU A 131 20.53 68.25 87.70
C GLU A 131 19.19 67.53 87.49
N GLY A 132 18.09 68.13 87.95
CA GLY A 132 16.73 67.64 87.70
C GLY A 132 16.39 67.59 86.21
N GLN A 133 16.71 68.65 85.47
CA GLN A 133 16.54 68.71 84.01
C GLN A 133 17.41 67.68 83.29
N HIS A 134 18.67 67.52 83.70
CA HIS A 134 19.58 66.54 83.12
C HIS A 134 19.07 65.11 83.32
N ARG A 135 18.54 64.78 84.51
CA ARG A 135 17.93 63.46 84.76
C ARG A 135 16.70 63.22 83.90
N LEU A 136 15.87 64.25 83.70
CA LEU A 136 14.70 64.14 82.82
C LEU A 136 15.13 63.88 81.38
N ILE A 137 16.06 64.68 80.85
CA ILE A 137 16.61 64.50 79.50
C ILE A 137 17.24 63.12 79.35
N GLN A 138 17.99 62.65 80.35
CA GLN A 138 18.58 61.32 80.32
C GLN A 138 17.50 60.22 80.25
N THR A 139 16.42 60.35 81.03
CA THR A 139 15.30 59.40 81.00
C THR A 139 14.60 59.41 79.65
N ASP A 140 14.39 60.59 79.05
CA ASP A 140 13.77 60.73 77.72
C ASP A 140 14.67 60.13 76.62
N VAL A 141 15.99 60.35 76.70
CA VAL A 141 16.97 59.76 75.77
C VAL A 141 17.01 58.25 75.90
N GLU A 142 17.01 57.70 77.12
CA GLU A 142 16.96 56.26 77.36
C GLU A 142 15.65 55.65 76.82
N GLY A 143 14.51 56.33 77.00
CA GLY A 143 13.23 55.92 76.42
C GLY A 143 13.23 55.92 74.89
N ALA A 144 13.75 56.97 74.27
CA ALA A 144 13.89 57.04 72.81
C ALA A 144 14.86 55.98 72.26
N GLN A 145 15.95 55.68 72.97
CA GLN A 145 16.88 54.61 72.60
C GLN A 145 16.18 53.24 72.61
N GLN A 146 15.39 52.93 73.64
CA GLN A 146 14.61 51.70 73.70
C GLN A 146 13.59 51.60 72.56
N GLU A 147 12.92 52.70 72.20
CA GLU A 147 12.00 52.72 71.07
C GLU A 147 12.73 52.45 69.74
N VAL A 148 13.89 53.06 69.52
CA VAL A 148 14.71 52.82 68.32
C VAL A 148 15.19 51.37 68.26
N GLU A 149 15.61 50.78 69.39
CA GLU A 149 16.01 49.37 69.46
C GLU A 149 14.85 48.43 69.12
N ASN A 150 13.64 48.71 69.64
CA ASN A 150 12.44 47.94 69.32
C ASN A 150 12.07 48.04 67.84
N LEU A 151 12.15 49.24 67.25
CA LEU A 151 11.90 49.45 65.82
C LEU A 151 12.94 48.74 64.96
N LEU A 152 14.21 48.73 65.39
CA LEU A 152 15.29 48.02 64.69
C LEU A 152 15.08 46.50 64.75
N ALA A 153 14.69 45.96 65.90
CA ALA A 153 14.33 44.55 66.04
C ALA A 153 13.17 44.18 65.11
N GLN A 154 12.10 45.00 65.10
CA GLN A 154 10.96 44.80 64.20
C GLN A 154 11.37 44.86 62.72
N ALA A 155 12.23 45.82 62.34
CA ALA A 155 12.72 45.94 60.97
C ALA A 155 13.57 44.73 60.55
N ASN A 156 14.39 44.18 61.46
CA ASN A 156 15.16 42.97 61.21
C ASN A 156 14.26 41.73 61.06
N ASP A 157 13.23 41.59 61.90
CA ASP A 157 12.26 40.50 61.78
C ASP A 157 11.49 40.57 60.45
N GLN A 158 11.07 41.77 60.06
CA GLN A 158 10.42 42.01 58.75
C GLN A 158 11.37 41.67 57.60
N ARG A 159 12.64 42.06 57.70
CA ARG A 159 13.64 41.71 56.69
C ARG A 159 13.83 40.20 56.57
N ALA A 160 13.93 39.50 57.70
CA ALA A 160 14.05 38.04 57.71
C ALA A 160 12.82 37.36 57.07
N ALA A 161 11.62 37.84 57.36
CA ALA A 161 10.39 37.34 56.75
C ALA A 161 10.35 37.58 55.23
N ILE A 162 10.82 38.74 54.76
CA ILE A 162 10.92 39.04 53.32
C ILE A 162 11.95 38.13 52.66
N GLU A 163 13.12 37.93 53.26
CA GLU A 163 14.16 37.04 52.74
C GLU A 163 13.64 35.60 52.61
N GLU A 164 12.86 35.13 53.58
CA GLU A 164 12.21 33.81 53.50
C GLU A 164 11.18 33.74 52.35
N LEU A 165 10.35 34.77 52.18
CA LEU A 165 9.37 34.82 51.08
C LEU A 165 10.07 34.85 49.71
N VAL A 166 11.16 35.61 49.57
CA VAL A 166 11.96 35.64 48.34
C VAL A 166 12.57 34.27 48.05
N ALA A 167 13.12 33.59 49.07
CA ALA A 167 13.64 32.23 48.92
C ALA A 167 12.55 31.25 48.44
N ARG A 168 11.35 31.33 49.02
CA ARG A 168 10.20 30.51 48.59
C ARG A 168 9.78 30.81 47.15
N ILE A 169 9.70 32.07 46.77
CA ILE A 169 9.35 32.48 45.39
C ILE A 169 10.37 31.94 44.39
N ASN A 170 11.67 32.03 44.70
CA ASN A 170 12.71 31.49 43.83
C ASN A 170 12.62 29.97 43.70
N ALA A 171 12.43 29.25 44.81
CA ALA A 171 12.23 27.80 44.77
C ALA A 171 11.01 27.40 43.93
N GLN A 172 9.90 28.12 44.04
CA GLN A 172 8.71 27.90 43.21
C GLN A 172 8.96 28.20 41.74
N LYS A 173 9.67 29.29 41.43
CA LYS A 173 10.05 29.65 40.07
C LYS A 173 10.89 28.55 39.42
N ASP A 174 11.85 28.00 40.14
CA ASP A 174 12.72 26.93 39.66
C ASP A 174 11.93 25.63 39.46
N ALA A 175 11.02 25.29 40.38
CA ALA A 175 10.11 24.16 40.23
C ALA A 175 9.25 24.27 38.96
N VAL A 176 8.61 25.41 38.74
CA VAL A 176 7.79 25.66 37.54
C VAL A 176 8.64 25.63 36.27
N SER A 177 9.87 26.14 36.32
CA SER A 177 10.82 26.08 35.20
C SER A 177 11.13 24.62 34.83
N ASN A 178 11.42 23.79 35.83
CA ASN A 178 11.70 22.37 35.65
C ASN A 178 10.49 21.60 35.10
N GLU A 179 9.28 21.88 35.60
CA GLU A 179 8.04 21.30 35.08
C GLU A 179 7.80 21.68 33.61
N ARG A 180 8.04 22.96 33.24
CA ARG A 180 7.93 23.39 31.84
C ARG A 180 8.91 22.65 30.92
N LEU A 181 10.13 22.42 31.38
CA LEU A 181 11.12 21.62 30.64
C LEU A 181 10.67 20.16 30.52
N ALA A 182 10.15 19.56 31.59
CA ALA A 182 9.64 18.19 31.59
C ALA A 182 8.48 18.04 30.59
N ILE A 183 7.48 18.92 30.64
CA ILE A 183 6.33 18.94 29.71
C ILE A 183 6.81 19.12 28.25
N THR A 184 7.81 19.97 28.02
CA THR A 184 8.37 20.18 26.68
C THR A 184 9.03 18.91 26.15
N ASN A 185 9.74 18.17 26.99
CA ASN A 185 10.36 16.90 26.62
C ASN A 185 9.32 15.81 26.38
N GLU A 186 8.31 15.69 27.24
CA GLU A 186 7.20 14.76 27.06
C GLU A 186 6.44 15.03 25.74
N LYS A 187 6.18 16.30 25.43
CA LYS A 187 5.57 16.69 24.15
C LYS A 187 6.40 16.24 22.95
N LYS A 188 7.73 16.35 23.01
CA LYS A 188 8.62 15.87 21.93
C LYS A 188 8.57 14.34 21.81
N LEU A 189 8.56 13.63 22.93
CA LEU A 189 8.44 12.16 22.94
C LEU A 189 7.11 11.71 22.34
N LEU A 190 6.00 12.33 22.73
CA LEU A 190 4.67 12.04 22.16
C LEU A 190 4.60 12.35 20.66
N GLN A 191 5.28 13.40 20.20
CA GLN A 191 5.37 13.71 18.78
C GLN A 191 6.11 12.62 18.01
N LEU A 192 7.26 12.16 18.52
CA LEU A 192 8.02 11.05 17.92
C LEU A 192 7.21 9.75 17.90
N GLU A 193 6.52 9.43 18.99
CA GLU A 193 5.64 8.26 19.07
C GLU A 193 4.51 8.33 18.04
N ARG A 194 3.89 9.50 17.88
CA ARG A 194 2.85 9.73 16.87
C ARG A 194 3.38 9.54 15.45
N GLU A 195 4.57 10.05 15.15
CA GLU A 195 5.22 9.88 13.85
C GLU A 195 5.51 8.38 13.58
N ASN A 196 6.03 7.65 14.58
CA ASN A 196 6.29 6.22 14.47
C ASN A 196 5.01 5.39 14.26
N LEU A 197 3.93 5.69 14.99
CA LEU A 197 2.63 5.05 14.77
C LEU A 197 2.08 5.32 13.37
N GLU A 198 2.33 6.50 12.81
CA GLU A 198 1.91 6.82 11.46
C GLU A 198 2.72 6.03 10.41
N THR A 199 4.01 5.84 10.61
CA THR A 199 4.83 4.97 9.75
C THR A 199 4.39 3.51 9.83
N GLU A 200 4.17 2.98 11.03
CA GLU A 200 3.68 1.60 11.21
C GLU A 200 2.31 1.39 10.55
N ARG A 201 1.41 2.39 10.66
CA ARG A 201 0.11 2.34 9.98
C ARG A 201 0.25 2.29 8.46
N ARG A 202 1.16 3.08 7.88
CA ARG A 202 1.41 3.06 6.43
C ARG A 202 1.98 1.71 5.98
N GLU A 203 2.91 1.13 6.73
CA GLU A 203 3.45 -0.20 6.45
C GLU A 203 2.38 -1.29 6.52
N LEU A 204 1.49 -1.22 7.52
CA LEU A 204 0.39 -2.18 7.66
C LEU A 204 -0.58 -2.11 6.48
N GLU A 205 -0.94 -0.90 6.03
CA GLU A 205 -1.78 -0.74 4.83
C GLU A 205 -1.07 -1.25 3.58
N ALA A 206 0.24 -1.01 3.41
CA ALA A 206 1.01 -1.56 2.30
C ALA A 206 1.07 -3.11 2.33
N ARG A 207 1.21 -3.72 3.50
CA ARG A 207 1.14 -5.19 3.64
C ARG A 207 -0.24 -5.73 3.32
N LYS A 208 -1.30 -5.03 3.73
CA LYS A 208 -2.69 -5.41 3.45
C LYS A 208 -3.01 -5.34 1.95
N THR A 209 -2.56 -4.31 1.25
CA THR A 209 -2.73 -4.21 -0.21
C THR A 209 -1.93 -5.29 -0.94
N GLY A 210 -0.70 -5.57 -0.50
CA GLY A 210 0.10 -6.67 -1.04
C GLY A 210 -0.55 -8.05 -0.85
N LEU A 211 -1.13 -8.30 0.34
CA LEU A 211 -1.87 -9.54 0.59
C LEU A 211 -3.09 -9.67 -0.31
N ALA A 212 -3.86 -8.59 -0.49
CA ALA A 212 -5.01 -8.59 -1.38
C ALA A 212 -4.62 -8.88 -2.85
N GLN A 213 -3.52 -8.31 -3.33
CA GLN A 213 -2.97 -8.62 -4.65
C GLN A 213 -2.60 -10.11 -4.78
N SER A 214 -1.86 -10.64 -3.81
CA SER A 214 -1.50 -12.06 -3.79
C SER A 214 -2.71 -12.99 -3.79
N GLU A 215 -3.76 -12.64 -3.03
CA GLU A 215 -5.02 -13.38 -3.03
C GLU A 215 -5.67 -13.39 -4.42
N THR A 216 -5.72 -12.24 -5.10
CA THR A 216 -6.28 -12.16 -6.46
C THR A 216 -5.48 -12.98 -7.47
N GLU A 217 -4.15 -12.97 -7.38
CA GLU A 217 -3.27 -13.78 -8.23
C GLU A 217 -3.49 -15.29 -7.99
N LEU A 218 -3.60 -15.71 -6.73
CA LEU A 218 -3.89 -17.10 -6.39
C LEU A 218 -5.27 -17.53 -6.89
N GLN A 219 -6.27 -16.67 -6.82
CA GLN A 219 -7.59 -16.95 -7.40
C GLN A 219 -7.55 -17.10 -8.92
N LEU A 220 -6.75 -16.29 -9.62
CA LEU A 220 -6.56 -16.42 -11.07
C LEU A 220 -5.86 -17.74 -11.41
N LYS A 221 -4.75 -18.07 -10.74
CA LYS A 221 -4.03 -19.35 -10.93
C LYS A 221 -4.93 -20.55 -10.65
N ARG A 222 -5.78 -20.49 -9.62
CA ARG A 222 -6.76 -21.56 -9.34
C ARG A 222 -7.74 -21.74 -10.50
N ARG A 223 -8.30 -20.65 -11.03
CA ARG A 223 -9.20 -20.71 -12.19
C ARG A 223 -8.51 -21.28 -13.43
N GLU A 224 -7.27 -20.86 -13.68
CA GLU A 224 -6.46 -21.39 -14.78
C GLU A 224 -6.26 -22.90 -14.65
N LEU A 225 -5.81 -23.39 -13.49
CA LEU A 225 -5.69 -24.82 -13.22
C LEU A 225 -7.01 -25.58 -13.38
N ASP A 226 -8.13 -25.01 -12.94
CA ASP A 226 -9.45 -25.62 -13.13
C ASP A 226 -9.79 -25.76 -14.63
N THR A 227 -9.45 -24.77 -15.46
CA THR A 227 -9.65 -24.85 -16.92
C THR A 227 -8.73 -25.87 -17.58
N GLU A 228 -7.47 -25.96 -17.16
CA GLU A 228 -6.53 -26.98 -17.66
C GLU A 228 -7.00 -28.38 -17.30
N ARG A 229 -7.49 -28.58 -16.08
CA ARG A 229 -8.05 -29.85 -15.63
C ARG A 229 -9.26 -30.26 -16.48
N GLN A 230 -10.16 -29.33 -16.81
CA GLN A 230 -11.29 -29.60 -17.69
C GLN A 230 -10.87 -29.98 -19.11
N LYS A 231 -9.85 -29.31 -19.66
CA LYS A 231 -9.29 -29.66 -20.98
C LYS A 231 -8.70 -31.07 -20.96
N PHE A 232 -7.90 -31.38 -19.95
CA PHE A 232 -7.32 -32.70 -19.76
C PHE A 232 -8.38 -33.79 -19.63
N ASP A 233 -9.43 -33.57 -18.83
CA ASP A 233 -10.54 -34.51 -18.69
C ASP A 233 -11.25 -34.73 -20.05
N SER A 234 -11.45 -33.66 -20.82
CA SER A 234 -12.03 -33.73 -22.16
C SER A 234 -11.16 -34.54 -23.14
N GLU A 235 -9.85 -34.28 -23.16
CA GLU A 235 -8.90 -35.05 -23.97
C GLU A 235 -8.88 -36.53 -23.58
N ARG A 236 -8.90 -36.83 -22.28
CA ARG A 236 -8.98 -38.21 -21.78
C ARG A 236 -10.24 -38.93 -22.28
N THR A 237 -11.39 -38.27 -22.25
CA THR A 237 -12.64 -38.86 -22.79
C THR A 237 -12.54 -39.09 -24.29
N ARG A 238 -11.94 -38.17 -25.05
CA ARG A 238 -11.74 -38.32 -26.49
C ARG A 238 -10.84 -39.51 -26.82
N ILE A 239 -9.71 -39.64 -26.12
CA ILE A 239 -8.79 -40.78 -26.27
C ILE A 239 -9.51 -42.09 -25.96
N THR A 240 -10.36 -42.12 -24.93
CA THR A 240 -11.15 -43.32 -24.59
C THR A 240 -12.09 -43.69 -25.73
N VAL A 241 -12.85 -42.72 -26.25
CA VAL A 241 -13.78 -42.92 -27.37
C VAL A 241 -13.06 -43.38 -28.64
N ASP A 242 -11.92 -42.77 -28.96
CA ASP A 242 -11.14 -43.14 -30.14
C ASP A 242 -10.48 -44.52 -29.96
N GLY A 243 -10.09 -44.88 -28.74
CA GLY A 243 -9.67 -46.24 -28.38
C GLY A 243 -10.78 -47.28 -28.61
N ASP A 244 -12.00 -47.02 -28.15
CA ASP A 244 -13.15 -47.91 -28.35
C ASP A 244 -13.50 -48.09 -29.84
N LYS A 245 -13.39 -47.02 -30.65
CA LYS A 245 -13.57 -47.11 -32.10
C LYS A 245 -12.51 -48.00 -32.73
N LEU A 246 -11.24 -47.81 -32.36
CA LEU A 246 -10.14 -48.61 -32.89
C LEU A 246 -10.29 -50.10 -32.56
N VAL A 247 -10.80 -50.42 -31.36
CA VAL A 247 -11.15 -51.81 -30.98
C VAL A 247 -12.22 -52.38 -31.91
N LYS A 248 -13.31 -51.64 -32.16
CA LYS A 248 -14.39 -52.08 -33.07
C LYS A 248 -13.92 -52.25 -34.52
N ASP A 249 -13.08 -51.33 -35.00
CA ASP A 249 -12.54 -51.43 -36.36
C ASP A 249 -11.61 -52.63 -36.50
N ARG A 250 -10.83 -52.94 -35.45
CA ARG A 250 -10.03 -54.16 -35.39
C ARG A 250 -10.90 -55.42 -35.40
N GLU A 251 -12.00 -55.46 -34.65
CA GLU A 251 -12.95 -56.59 -34.65
C GLU A 251 -13.52 -56.83 -36.06
N LYS A 252 -14.01 -55.78 -36.72
CA LYS A 252 -14.51 -55.88 -38.12
C LYS A 252 -13.46 -56.38 -39.10
N TRP A 253 -12.23 -55.91 -38.96
CA TRP A 253 -11.13 -56.36 -39.81
C TRP A 253 -10.84 -57.85 -39.60
N VAL A 254 -10.88 -58.34 -38.34
CA VAL A 254 -10.74 -59.78 -38.04
C VAL A 254 -11.87 -60.58 -38.69
N GLU A 255 -13.12 -60.15 -38.56
CA GLU A 255 -14.28 -60.79 -39.22
C GLU A 255 -14.12 -60.85 -40.75
N GLU A 256 -13.63 -59.78 -41.38
CA GLU A 256 -13.37 -59.74 -42.81
C GLU A 256 -12.26 -60.72 -43.24
N VAL A 257 -11.19 -60.82 -42.45
CA VAL A 257 -10.11 -61.79 -42.68
C VAL A 257 -10.64 -63.22 -42.55
N GLU A 258 -11.47 -63.51 -41.55
CA GLU A 258 -12.11 -64.82 -41.38
C GLU A 258 -13.03 -65.16 -42.57
N ARG A 259 -13.85 -64.19 -43.02
CA ARG A 259 -14.70 -64.34 -44.21
C ARG A 259 -13.88 -64.66 -45.46
N MET A 260 -12.82 -63.88 -45.72
CA MET A 260 -11.93 -64.14 -46.87
C MET A 260 -11.27 -65.51 -46.80
N ASN A 261 -10.88 -65.98 -45.61
CA ASN A 261 -10.31 -67.30 -45.44
C ASN A 261 -11.34 -68.41 -45.73
N ALA A 262 -12.58 -68.23 -45.30
CA ALA A 262 -13.68 -69.16 -45.63
C ALA A 262 -13.96 -69.18 -47.15
N GLU A 263 -14.01 -68.03 -47.81
CA GLU A 263 -14.17 -67.94 -49.27
C GLU A 263 -13.01 -68.63 -50.01
N LYS A 264 -11.76 -68.43 -49.57
CA LYS A 264 -10.61 -69.15 -50.14
C LYS A 264 -10.72 -70.67 -49.99
N GLN A 265 -11.22 -71.15 -48.85
CA GLN A 265 -11.45 -72.58 -48.63
C GLN A 265 -12.56 -73.11 -49.54
N GLN A 266 -13.65 -72.35 -49.71
CA GLN A 266 -14.73 -72.70 -50.65
C GLN A 266 -14.22 -72.77 -52.09
N LEU A 267 -13.48 -71.76 -52.54
CA LEU A 267 -12.87 -71.75 -53.89
C LEU A 267 -11.89 -72.91 -54.09
N ALA A 268 -11.12 -73.27 -53.06
CA ALA A 268 -10.25 -74.44 -53.11
C ALA A 268 -11.04 -75.74 -53.27
N ALA A 269 -12.15 -75.89 -52.54
CA ALA A 269 -13.04 -77.04 -52.65
C ALA A 269 -13.74 -77.09 -54.02
N GLU A 270 -14.23 -75.96 -54.54
CA GLU A 270 -14.85 -75.85 -55.86
C GLU A 270 -13.85 -76.19 -56.98
N LYS A 271 -12.61 -75.67 -56.90
CA LYS A 271 -11.55 -76.00 -57.84
C LYS A 271 -11.25 -77.50 -57.88
N GLU A 272 -11.25 -78.15 -56.71
CA GLU A 272 -11.06 -79.60 -56.62
C GLU A 272 -12.27 -80.37 -57.18
N ALA A 273 -13.49 -79.90 -56.94
CA ALA A 273 -14.70 -80.48 -57.53
C ALA A 273 -14.68 -80.39 -59.07
N ILE A 274 -14.31 -79.23 -59.62
CA ILE A 274 -14.14 -79.02 -61.08
C ILE A 274 -13.04 -79.94 -61.62
N ARG A 275 -11.93 -80.14 -60.88
CA ARG A 275 -10.86 -81.07 -61.28
C ARG A 275 -11.40 -82.49 -61.41
N VAL A 276 -12.15 -82.97 -60.42
CA VAL A 276 -12.78 -84.30 -60.42
C VAL A 276 -13.81 -84.42 -61.56
N GLU A 277 -14.64 -83.40 -61.76
CA GLU A 277 -15.64 -83.39 -62.85
C GLU A 277 -14.96 -83.41 -64.23
N ARG A 278 -13.87 -82.67 -64.41
CA ARG A 278 -13.07 -82.71 -65.63
C ARG A 278 -12.47 -84.10 -65.86
N GLU A 279 -11.89 -84.72 -64.84
CA GLU A 279 -11.36 -86.08 -64.92
C GLU A 279 -12.46 -87.08 -65.31
N ARG A 280 -13.67 -86.94 -64.75
CA ARG A 280 -14.85 -87.73 -65.11
C ARG A 280 -15.30 -87.51 -66.56
N LEU A 281 -15.40 -86.26 -67.00
CA LEU A 281 -15.74 -85.93 -68.39
C LEU A 281 -14.69 -86.45 -69.37
N GLU A 282 -13.41 -86.43 -69.02
CA GLU A 282 -12.34 -87.03 -69.84
C GLU A 282 -12.49 -88.56 -69.93
N GLN A 283 -12.90 -89.22 -68.85
CA GLN A 283 -13.24 -90.65 -68.87
C GLN A 283 -14.46 -90.91 -69.78
N ASP A 284 -15.54 -90.15 -69.63
CA ASP A 284 -16.74 -90.27 -70.48
C ASP A 284 -16.41 -90.01 -71.96
N LYS A 285 -15.57 -89.00 -72.24
CA LYS A 285 -15.06 -88.71 -73.58
C LYS A 285 -14.24 -89.87 -74.14
N ARG A 286 -13.40 -90.53 -73.35
CA ARG A 286 -12.66 -91.73 -73.77
C ARG A 286 -13.60 -92.89 -74.08
N LEU A 287 -14.65 -93.07 -73.28
CA LEU A 287 -15.69 -94.09 -73.53
C LEU A 287 -16.46 -93.81 -74.84
N LEU A 288 -16.87 -92.56 -75.06
CA LEU A 288 -17.54 -92.11 -76.28
C LEU A 288 -16.62 -92.22 -77.51
N ALA A 289 -15.35 -91.85 -77.39
CA ALA A 289 -14.36 -92.01 -78.45
C ALA A 289 -14.04 -93.48 -78.78
N SER A 290 -14.30 -94.39 -77.83
CA SER A 290 -14.19 -95.84 -78.02
C SER A 290 -15.47 -96.46 -78.63
N THR A 291 -16.52 -95.66 -78.87
CA THR A 291 -17.74 -96.07 -79.55
C THR A 291 -17.63 -95.75 -81.05
N PRO A 292 -17.64 -96.74 -81.98
CA PRO A 292 -17.48 -96.47 -83.41
C PRO A 292 -18.76 -95.82 -83.98
N GLY A 293 -18.69 -94.56 -84.43
CA GLY A 293 -19.75 -93.94 -85.26
C GLY A 293 -20.26 -92.54 -84.90
N ALA A 294 -19.56 -91.72 -84.12
CA ALA A 294 -20.02 -90.36 -83.82
C ALA A 294 -19.69 -89.32 -84.94
N PRO A 295 -20.63 -88.43 -85.34
CA PRO A 295 -20.43 -87.45 -86.43
C PRO A 295 -19.49 -86.28 -86.04
N PRO A 296 -18.90 -85.56 -87.01
CA PRO A 296 -17.93 -84.51 -86.76
C PRO A 296 -18.57 -83.27 -86.11
N LEU A 297 -17.92 -82.76 -85.07
CA LEU A 297 -18.28 -81.53 -84.36
C LEU A 297 -18.23 -80.29 -85.27
N PRO A 298 -19.17 -79.33 -85.11
CA PRO A 298 -19.14 -78.06 -85.81
C PRO A 298 -18.01 -77.17 -85.28
N LYS A 299 -17.31 -76.50 -86.20
CA LYS A 299 -16.21 -75.57 -85.94
C LYS A 299 -16.66 -74.41 -85.02
N PRO A 300 -15.84 -73.98 -84.05
CA PRO A 300 -16.13 -72.80 -83.24
C PRO A 300 -16.11 -71.55 -84.11
N LYS A 301 -17.20 -70.77 -84.04
CA LYS A 301 -17.31 -69.46 -84.70
C LYS A 301 -16.36 -68.47 -84.02
N GLN A 302 -15.58 -67.81 -84.86
CA GLN A 302 -14.71 -66.67 -84.55
C GLN A 302 -15.52 -65.45 -84.02
N PRO A 303 -14.84 -64.48 -83.38
CA PRO A 303 -15.41 -63.59 -82.36
C PRO A 303 -16.35 -62.53 -82.93
N LEU A 304 -17.32 -62.12 -82.09
CA LEU A 304 -18.31 -61.08 -82.38
C LEU A 304 -17.67 -59.84 -83.04
N ASP A 305 -18.23 -59.52 -84.19
CA ASP A 305 -17.89 -58.39 -85.04
C ASP A 305 -17.98 -57.04 -84.31
N ALA A 306 -17.00 -56.17 -84.59
CA ALA A 306 -16.98 -54.74 -84.23
C ALA A 306 -18.16 -53.91 -84.81
N ALA A 307 -19.11 -54.55 -85.49
CA ALA A 307 -20.34 -53.95 -86.00
C ALA A 307 -21.46 -53.89 -84.93
N ALA A 308 -21.51 -54.84 -83.99
CA ALA A 308 -22.53 -54.86 -82.93
C ALA A 308 -22.34 -53.72 -81.91
N SER A 309 -21.10 -53.36 -81.60
CA SER A 309 -20.79 -52.26 -80.67
C SER A 309 -21.23 -50.88 -81.17
N LYS A 310 -21.35 -50.67 -82.50
CA LYS A 310 -21.85 -49.41 -83.07
C LYS A 310 -23.36 -49.27 -82.97
N GLN A 311 -24.10 -50.37 -83.03
CA GLN A 311 -25.55 -50.38 -82.82
C GLN A 311 -25.88 -50.14 -81.35
N ASN A 312 -25.19 -50.84 -80.44
CA ASN A 312 -25.36 -50.67 -78.99
C ASN A 312 -25.04 -49.23 -78.54
N LEU A 313 -24.03 -48.59 -79.14
CA LEU A 313 -23.69 -47.20 -78.81
C LEU A 313 -24.78 -46.22 -79.26
N LYS A 314 -25.37 -46.43 -80.45
CA LYS A 314 -26.43 -45.56 -80.97
C LYS A 314 -27.71 -45.67 -80.14
N GLU A 315 -28.09 -46.88 -79.74
CA GLU A 315 -29.25 -47.11 -78.86
C GLU A 315 -29.05 -46.49 -77.48
N LEU A 316 -27.84 -46.60 -76.91
CA LEU A 316 -27.51 -45.93 -75.65
C LEU A 316 -27.59 -44.41 -75.80
N THR A 317 -27.04 -43.83 -76.86
CA THR A 317 -27.14 -42.38 -77.12
C THR A 317 -28.60 -41.93 -77.22
N GLU A 318 -29.45 -42.63 -77.97
CA GLU A 318 -30.89 -42.32 -78.06
C GLU A 318 -31.61 -42.46 -76.72
N MET A 319 -31.25 -43.47 -75.92
CA MET A 319 -31.78 -43.66 -74.58
C MET A 319 -31.42 -42.49 -73.65
N PHE A 320 -30.16 -42.03 -73.67
CA PHE A 320 -29.71 -40.89 -72.86
C PHE A 320 -30.31 -39.56 -73.33
N GLU A 321 -30.62 -39.40 -74.62
CA GLU A 321 -31.29 -38.19 -75.12
C GLU A 321 -32.73 -38.03 -74.62
N GLY A 322 -33.39 -39.14 -74.29
CA GLY A 322 -34.76 -39.18 -73.77
C GLY A 322 -34.86 -39.14 -72.24
N MET A 323 -33.75 -39.24 -71.51
CA MET A 323 -33.72 -39.17 -70.04
C MET A 323 -33.56 -37.74 -69.52
N SER A 324 -34.01 -37.48 -68.29
CA SER A 324 -33.67 -36.23 -67.60
C SER A 324 -32.18 -36.23 -67.20
N PRO A 325 -31.53 -35.06 -67.09
CA PRO A 325 -30.11 -34.96 -66.77
C PRO A 325 -29.72 -35.65 -65.46
N GLU A 326 -30.59 -35.64 -64.45
CA GLU A 326 -30.33 -36.26 -63.14
C GLU A 326 -30.34 -37.79 -63.21
N VAL A 327 -31.26 -38.36 -63.99
CA VAL A 327 -31.37 -39.83 -64.16
C VAL A 327 -30.21 -40.35 -65.02
N ALA A 328 -29.85 -39.61 -66.07
CA ALA A 328 -28.68 -39.89 -66.88
C ALA A 328 -27.39 -39.87 -66.05
N ALA A 329 -27.22 -38.85 -65.18
CA ALA A 329 -26.08 -38.73 -64.27
C ALA A 329 -25.95 -39.93 -63.31
N SER A 330 -27.07 -40.38 -62.72
CA SER A 330 -27.07 -41.57 -61.86
C SER A 330 -26.67 -42.84 -62.62
N THR A 331 -27.17 -43.01 -63.84
CA THR A 331 -26.90 -44.18 -64.68
C THR A 331 -25.43 -44.21 -65.11
N ILE A 332 -24.89 -43.06 -65.51
CA ILE A 332 -23.47 -42.89 -65.84
C ILE A 332 -22.57 -43.22 -64.65
N LYS A 333 -22.96 -42.81 -63.43
CA LYS A 333 -22.24 -43.16 -62.20
C LYS A 333 -22.21 -44.66 -61.97
N GLU A 334 -23.31 -45.37 -62.26
CA GLU A 334 -23.36 -46.83 -62.14
C GLU A 334 -22.50 -47.54 -63.19
N LEU A 335 -22.56 -47.08 -64.45
CA LEU A 335 -21.72 -47.62 -65.54
C LEU A 335 -20.23 -47.39 -65.28
N SER A 336 -19.86 -46.24 -64.71
CA SER A 336 -18.49 -45.96 -64.28
C SER A 336 -18.00 -46.94 -63.21
N LYS A 337 -18.83 -47.23 -62.19
CA LYS A 337 -18.53 -48.25 -61.18
C LYS A 337 -18.36 -49.66 -61.75
N LYS A 338 -19.03 -49.95 -62.88
CA LYS A 338 -18.88 -51.21 -63.63
C LYS A 338 -17.64 -51.25 -64.53
N GLY A 339 -16.86 -50.17 -64.59
CA GLY A 339 -15.65 -50.07 -65.41
C GLY A 339 -15.91 -49.67 -66.87
N GLU A 340 -17.14 -49.29 -67.22
CA GLU A 340 -17.54 -48.95 -68.60
C GLU A 340 -17.34 -47.45 -68.92
N THR A 341 -16.30 -46.84 -68.33
CA THR A 341 -16.03 -45.39 -68.46
C THR A 341 -15.78 -44.98 -69.92
N ASP A 342 -15.14 -45.84 -70.71
CA ASP A 342 -14.85 -45.53 -72.11
C ASP A 342 -16.11 -45.54 -73.00
N MET A 343 -17.10 -46.37 -72.67
CA MET A 343 -18.40 -46.40 -73.39
C MET A 343 -19.22 -45.16 -73.05
N VAL A 344 -19.27 -44.78 -71.78
CA VAL A 344 -19.93 -43.54 -71.32
C VAL A 344 -19.34 -42.33 -72.03
N VAL A 345 -18.02 -42.24 -72.15
CA VAL A 345 -17.37 -41.14 -72.87
C VAL A 345 -17.74 -41.15 -74.36
N ASP A 346 -17.90 -42.32 -74.99
CA ASP A 346 -18.30 -42.40 -76.41
C ASP A 346 -19.75 -41.93 -76.61
N VAL A 347 -20.65 -42.23 -75.66
CA VAL A 347 -22.03 -41.73 -75.65
C VAL A 347 -22.05 -40.21 -75.44
N LEU A 348 -21.31 -39.68 -74.46
CA LEU A 348 -21.25 -38.25 -74.16
C LEU A 348 -20.69 -37.41 -75.32
N VAL A 349 -19.76 -37.96 -76.11
CA VAL A 349 -19.23 -37.31 -77.32
C VAL A 349 -20.27 -37.26 -78.45
N GLN A 350 -21.22 -38.20 -78.49
CA GLN A 350 -22.28 -38.25 -79.51
C GLN A 350 -23.52 -37.42 -79.15
N LEU A 351 -23.72 -37.12 -77.86
CA LEU A 351 -24.83 -36.29 -77.39
C LEU A 351 -24.67 -34.82 -77.79
N GLU A 352 -25.79 -34.11 -77.91
CA GLU A 352 -25.78 -32.66 -78.11
C GLU A 352 -25.04 -31.96 -76.95
N GLN A 353 -24.15 -31.03 -77.28
CA GLN A 353 -23.23 -30.40 -76.32
C GLN A 353 -23.94 -29.82 -75.08
N ARG A 354 -25.14 -29.26 -75.26
CA ARG A 354 -25.96 -28.71 -74.17
C ARG A 354 -26.52 -29.79 -73.24
N LYS A 355 -26.87 -30.96 -73.78
CA LYS A 355 -27.35 -32.10 -72.98
C LYS A 355 -26.19 -32.77 -72.25
N ALA A 356 -25.07 -32.99 -72.93
CA ALA A 356 -23.86 -33.54 -72.32
C ALA A 356 -23.38 -32.67 -71.15
N SER A 357 -23.38 -31.33 -71.29
CA SER A 357 -23.03 -30.42 -70.20
C SER A 357 -24.02 -30.48 -69.04
N ALA A 358 -25.33 -30.50 -69.33
CA ALA A 358 -26.35 -30.59 -68.28
C ALA A 358 -26.27 -31.90 -67.48
N ILE A 359 -25.92 -33.01 -68.15
CA ILE A 359 -25.71 -34.32 -67.50
C ILE A 359 -24.45 -34.29 -66.62
N LEU A 360 -23.35 -33.69 -67.11
CA LEU A 360 -22.11 -33.56 -66.33
C LEU A 360 -22.29 -32.65 -65.11
N ASP A 361 -23.05 -31.55 -65.22
CA ASP A 361 -23.38 -30.67 -64.10
C ASP A 361 -24.23 -31.36 -63.03
N ALA A 362 -25.05 -32.35 -63.42
CA ALA A 362 -25.88 -33.13 -62.49
C ALA A 362 -25.09 -34.22 -61.72
N ILE A 363 -23.82 -34.48 -62.07
CA ILE A 363 -22.97 -35.45 -61.37
C ILE A 363 -22.27 -34.75 -60.19
N ALA A 364 -22.66 -35.08 -58.96
CA ALA A 364 -22.08 -34.51 -57.74
C ALA A 364 -20.61 -34.93 -57.45
N ASP A 365 -20.05 -35.86 -58.23
CA ASP A 365 -18.67 -36.35 -58.06
C ASP A 365 -17.70 -35.60 -58.99
N GLU A 366 -17.06 -34.56 -58.46
CA GLU A 366 -16.14 -33.69 -59.20
C GLU A 366 -14.95 -34.47 -59.80
N THR A 367 -14.49 -35.52 -59.13
CA THR A 367 -13.35 -36.32 -59.60
C THR A 367 -13.72 -37.10 -60.86
N LEU A 368 -14.90 -37.71 -60.86
CA LEU A 368 -15.42 -38.46 -62.00
C LEU A 368 -15.70 -37.55 -63.21
N VAL A 369 -16.24 -36.36 -62.97
CA VAL A 369 -16.49 -35.36 -64.03
C VAL A 369 -15.17 -34.92 -64.67
N SER A 370 -14.14 -34.66 -63.86
CA SER A 370 -12.81 -34.28 -64.38
C SER A 370 -12.19 -35.38 -65.24
N GLU A 371 -12.35 -36.65 -64.86
CA GLU A 371 -11.88 -37.79 -65.65
C GLU A 371 -12.59 -37.88 -67.00
N PHE A 372 -13.92 -37.70 -67.03
CA PHE A 372 -14.68 -37.70 -68.29
C PHE A 372 -14.28 -36.54 -69.21
N LEU A 373 -14.10 -35.32 -68.68
CA LEU A 373 -13.69 -34.17 -69.48
C LEU A 373 -12.31 -34.37 -70.12
N VAL A 374 -11.35 -34.93 -69.38
CA VAL A 374 -10.01 -35.26 -69.90
C VAL A 374 -10.10 -36.30 -71.03
N LYS A 375 -10.92 -37.35 -70.84
CA LYS A 375 -11.11 -38.39 -71.88
C LYS A 375 -11.86 -37.86 -73.11
N ILE A 376 -12.89 -37.01 -72.93
CA ILE A 376 -13.63 -36.36 -74.04
C ILE A 376 -12.70 -35.47 -74.86
N ASN A 377 -11.87 -34.66 -74.19
CA ASN A 377 -10.93 -33.77 -74.88
C ASN A 377 -9.85 -34.57 -75.63
N SER A 378 -9.36 -35.67 -75.03
CA SER A 378 -8.44 -36.59 -75.68
C SER A 378 -9.03 -37.18 -76.96
N ARG A 379 -10.30 -37.62 -76.92
CA ARG A 379 -11.01 -38.13 -78.11
C ARG A 379 -11.28 -37.09 -79.19
N ASN A 380 -11.56 -35.84 -78.81
CA ASN A 380 -11.75 -34.74 -79.76
C ASN A 380 -10.45 -34.21 -80.37
N SER A 381 -9.32 -34.37 -79.66
CA SER A 381 -7.99 -33.94 -80.12
C SER A 381 -7.31 -34.90 -81.11
N LEU A 382 -7.86 -36.11 -81.30
CA LEU A 382 -7.37 -37.07 -82.31
C LEU A 382 -7.66 -36.52 -83.73
N PRO A 383 -6.64 -36.31 -84.59
CA PRO A 383 -6.83 -35.75 -85.92
C PRO A 383 -7.75 -36.65 -86.76
N LYS A 384 -8.75 -36.04 -87.42
CA LYS A 384 -9.74 -36.69 -88.32
C LYS A 384 -9.13 -37.35 -89.58
N ALA A 385 -7.84 -37.67 -89.61
CA ALA A 385 -7.11 -38.14 -90.78
C ALA A 385 -7.17 -39.66 -91.04
N ALA A 386 -7.99 -40.42 -90.30
CA ALA A 386 -8.15 -41.88 -90.52
C ALA A 386 -9.61 -42.35 -90.41
N LYS A 387 -10.52 -41.62 -91.06
CA LYS A 387 -11.88 -42.13 -91.39
C LYS A 387 -12.09 -42.04 -92.91
N ASN A 388 -11.50 -43.01 -93.61
CA ASN A 388 -12.05 -43.63 -94.82
C ASN A 388 -11.69 -45.10 -94.76
#